data_AF-A0A645FXC4-F1
#
_entry.id   AF-A0A645FXC4-F1
#
_cell.length_a   1.000
_cell.length_b   1.000
_cell.length_c   1.000
_cell.angle_alpha   90.00
_cell.angle_beta   90.00
_cell.angle_gamma   90.00
#
_symmetry.space_group_name_H-M   'P 1'
#
loop_
_entity.id
_entity.type
_entity.pdbx_description
1 polymer ?
#
loop_
_entity_poly.entity_id
_entity_poly.type
_entity_poly.pdbx_seq_one_letter_code
_entity_poly.pdbx_strand_id
1 'polypeptide(L)'
;MFLDDSIDAIMCLRGGYGASRILDKIDYKLVSENPKVFIGFSDITGLHIAFNQICNLSTYHGIMAYTAPKWDEFTYASFINAINFDEELIIHNPTKEKMYTIFEGKAEGKLTGGNLSLITSTLGTKYEINTNNKILFIEEIGEYIYRIDRMLMHLYHAGKLNDCSGIIYGDFNDCRKFNEEDNEIIDLLREISEKVNKPAIYNLQAGHCMPMLTLPLGANCYMDATNCNVKFMR
;
A
#
# COMPACT_ATOMS: atom_id res chain seq x y z
N MET A 1 15.62 0.48 18.75
CA MET A 1 15.48 -0.57 17.71
C MET A 1 16.40 -0.31 16.53
N PHE A 2 16.30 0.84 15.85
CA PHE A 2 17.21 1.15 14.73
C PHE A 2 18.71 1.20 15.12
N LEU A 3 19.07 1.75 16.28
CA LEU A 3 20.46 1.76 16.78
C LEU A 3 21.01 0.41 17.29
N ASP A 4 20.16 -0.60 17.45
CA ASP A 4 20.57 -1.85 18.10
C ASP A 4 20.96 -2.88 17.04
N ASP A 5 22.24 -3.03 16.75
CA ASP A 5 22.77 -3.91 15.69
C ASP A 5 22.39 -5.39 15.83
N SER A 6 21.86 -5.83 16.98
CA SER A 6 21.34 -7.19 17.14
C SER A 6 19.96 -7.41 16.51
N ILE A 7 19.30 -6.33 16.05
CA ILE A 7 17.96 -6.36 15.45
C ILE A 7 18.07 -6.25 13.93
N ASP A 8 17.66 -7.30 13.22
CA ASP A 8 17.57 -7.30 11.75
C ASP A 8 16.23 -6.74 11.23
N ALA A 9 15.15 -6.91 12.00
CA ALA A 9 13.80 -6.55 11.60
C ALA A 9 12.98 -5.90 12.73
N ILE A 10 12.18 -4.90 12.37
CA ILE A 10 11.24 -4.18 13.21
C ILE A 10 9.83 -4.48 12.69
N MET A 11 9.10 -5.30 13.43
CA MET A 11 7.71 -5.62 13.14
C MET A 11 6.78 -4.83 14.06
N CYS A 12 5.88 -4.04 13.47
CA CYS A 12 4.88 -3.32 14.23
C CYS A 12 3.95 -4.32 14.95
N LEU A 13 3.66 -4.03 16.22
CA LEU A 13 2.77 -4.88 17.02
C LEU A 13 1.37 -4.90 16.42
N ARG A 14 0.81 -3.71 16.16
CA ARG A 14 -0.50 -3.50 15.54
C ARG A 14 -0.59 -2.09 14.97
N GLY A 15 -1.55 -1.89 14.08
CA GLY A 15 -2.03 -0.56 13.69
C GLY A 15 -3.06 -0.06 14.71
N GLY A 16 -3.96 0.79 14.23
CA GLY A 16 -4.98 1.44 15.04
C GLY A 16 -4.93 2.95 14.83
N TYR A 17 -4.45 3.67 15.83
CA TYR A 17 -4.37 5.12 15.78
C TYR A 17 -3.16 5.62 16.57
N GLY A 18 -2.36 6.47 15.94
CA GLY A 18 -1.33 7.25 16.63
C GLY A 18 0.01 7.37 15.91
N ALA A 19 0.26 6.60 14.85
CA ALA A 19 1.49 6.70 14.07
C ALA A 19 1.72 8.13 13.54
N SER A 20 0.66 8.81 13.11
CA SER A 20 0.71 10.22 12.68
C SER A 20 1.20 11.18 13.76
N ARG A 21 0.99 10.86 15.05
CA ARG A 21 1.36 11.70 16.20
C ARG A 21 2.85 11.64 16.55
N ILE A 22 3.59 10.73 15.93
CA ILE A 22 5.02 10.53 16.20
C ILE A 22 5.90 10.83 15.00
N LEU A 23 5.34 11.15 13.83
CA LEU A 23 6.14 11.43 12.62
C LEU A 23 7.15 12.56 12.89
N ASP A 24 6.75 13.61 13.62
CA ASP A 24 7.62 14.76 13.94
C ASP A 24 8.63 14.49 15.06
N LYS A 25 8.57 13.31 15.67
CA LYS A 25 9.44 12.89 16.78
C LYS A 25 10.52 11.90 16.37
N ILE A 26 10.47 11.42 15.13
CA ILE A 26 11.42 10.42 14.63
C ILE A 26 12.69 11.14 14.14
N ASP A 27 13.83 10.63 14.57
CA ASP A 27 15.12 10.98 13.98
C ASP A 27 15.29 10.21 12.66
N TYR A 28 14.87 10.85 11.56
CA TYR A 28 14.94 10.24 10.24
C TYR A 28 16.38 10.05 9.75
N LYS A 29 17.35 10.85 10.22
CA LYS A 29 18.75 10.68 9.86
C LYS A 29 19.27 9.37 10.44
N LEU A 30 18.98 9.13 11.73
CA LEU A 30 19.33 7.89 12.41
C LEU A 30 18.72 6.66 11.70
N VAL A 31 17.47 6.75 11.26
CA VAL A 31 16.82 5.66 10.49
C VAL A 31 17.56 5.41 9.17
N SER A 32 17.91 6.45 8.42
CA SER A 32 18.66 6.33 7.15
C SER A 32 20.05 5.71 7.33
N GLU A 33 20.73 6.02 8.44
CA GLU A 33 22.07 5.52 8.74
C GLU A 33 22.06 4.08 9.25
N ASN A 34 20.91 3.55 9.66
CA ASN A 34 20.76 2.22 10.25
C ASN A 34 19.57 1.47 9.61
N PRO A 35 19.58 1.22 8.29
CA PRO A 35 18.45 0.62 7.59
C PRO A 35 18.16 -0.80 8.09
N LYS A 36 16.88 -1.11 8.33
CA LYS A 36 16.40 -2.42 8.80
C LYS A 36 15.11 -2.78 8.11
N VAL A 37 14.78 -4.08 8.06
CA VAL A 37 13.44 -4.51 7.64
C VAL A 37 12.43 -3.85 8.57
N PHE A 38 11.48 -3.10 8.01
CA PHE A 38 10.39 -2.48 8.76
C PHE A 38 9.05 -2.93 8.17
N ILE A 39 8.20 -3.57 8.97
CA ILE A 39 6.94 -4.16 8.50
C ILE A 39 5.75 -3.78 9.38
N GLY A 40 4.63 -3.49 8.71
CA GLY A 40 3.31 -3.28 9.28
C GLY A 40 2.33 -2.80 8.21
N PHE A 41 1.07 -2.57 8.56
CA PHE A 41 0.06 -2.01 7.65
C PHE A 41 -0.94 -1.13 8.40
N SER A 42 -1.99 -0.63 7.72
CA SER A 42 -3.00 0.24 8.34
C SER A 42 -2.36 1.53 8.87
N ASP A 43 -2.56 1.89 10.16
CA ASP A 43 -1.98 3.09 10.84
C ASP A 43 -0.49 3.34 10.54
N ILE A 44 0.27 2.29 10.26
CA ILE A 44 1.71 2.37 9.94
C ILE A 44 1.99 3.05 8.58
N THR A 45 0.97 3.26 7.74
CA THR A 45 1.07 3.90 6.42
C THR A 45 1.85 5.22 6.44
N GLY A 46 1.63 6.08 7.45
CA GLY A 46 2.36 7.35 7.56
C GLY A 46 3.88 7.15 7.77
N LEU A 47 4.27 6.12 8.50
CA LEU A 47 5.69 5.76 8.71
C LEU A 47 6.29 5.20 7.43
N HIS A 48 5.57 4.36 6.69
CA HIS A 48 6.02 3.85 5.38
C HIS A 48 6.31 4.98 4.41
N ILE A 49 5.37 5.93 4.27
CA ILE A 49 5.54 7.11 3.41
C ILE A 49 6.77 7.91 3.85
N ALA A 50 6.90 8.21 5.15
CA ALA A 50 8.01 8.99 5.66
C ALA A 50 9.37 8.28 5.46
N PHE A 51 9.48 6.98 5.73
CA PHE A 51 10.71 6.21 5.56
C PHE A 51 11.11 6.06 4.09
N ASN A 52 10.16 5.81 3.19
CA ASN A 52 10.46 5.75 1.77
C ASN A 52 10.94 7.12 1.24
N GLN A 53 10.32 8.23 1.66
CA GLN A 53 10.58 9.56 1.09
C GLN A 53 11.77 10.30 1.72
N ILE A 54 11.93 10.18 3.04
CA ILE A 54 12.94 10.93 3.80
C ILE A 54 14.21 10.08 3.98
N CYS A 55 14.04 8.77 4.18
CA CYS A 55 15.15 7.87 4.47
C CYS A 55 15.63 7.05 3.27
N ASN A 56 14.90 7.08 2.14
CA ASN A 56 15.10 6.16 1.02
C ASN A 56 15.17 4.69 1.46
N LEU A 57 14.42 4.35 2.52
CA LEU A 57 14.34 3.01 3.09
C LEU A 57 13.10 2.33 2.53
N SER A 58 13.27 1.21 1.83
CA SER A 58 12.14 0.35 1.46
C SER A 58 11.56 -0.30 2.72
N THR A 59 10.23 -0.38 2.77
CA THR A 59 9.48 -0.93 3.90
C THR A 59 8.46 -1.94 3.41
N TYR A 60 7.80 -2.66 4.31
CA TYR A 60 6.92 -3.75 3.95
C TYR A 60 5.50 -3.48 4.46
N HIS A 61 4.55 -3.36 3.54
CA HIS A 61 3.13 -3.39 3.85
C HIS A 61 2.72 -4.85 3.99
N GLY A 62 2.52 -5.32 5.22
CA GLY A 62 2.29 -6.74 5.48
C GLY A 62 2.01 -7.02 6.96
N ILE A 63 2.07 -8.29 7.33
CA ILE A 63 1.71 -8.82 8.65
C ILE A 63 2.25 -8.03 9.86
N MET A 64 1.51 -8.10 10.97
CA MET A 64 1.87 -7.48 12.25
C MET A 64 1.91 -8.51 13.36
N ALA A 65 2.73 -8.29 14.39
CA ALA A 65 2.98 -9.30 15.42
C ALA A 65 1.70 -9.69 16.20
N TYR A 66 0.74 -8.77 16.37
CA TYR A 66 -0.54 -9.05 17.01
C TYR A 66 -1.39 -10.08 16.25
N THR A 67 -1.23 -10.17 14.92
CA THR A 67 -1.97 -11.14 14.10
C THR A 67 -1.23 -12.46 13.94
N ALA A 68 -0.08 -12.67 14.60
CA ALA A 68 0.73 -13.89 14.48
C ALA A 68 -0.06 -15.21 14.61
N PRO A 69 -1.05 -15.35 15.53
CA PRO A 69 -1.85 -16.57 15.62
C PRO A 69 -2.75 -16.85 14.39
N LYS A 70 -2.94 -15.86 13.51
CA LYS A 70 -3.77 -15.93 12.31
C LYS A 70 -2.97 -16.08 11.03
N TRP A 71 -1.64 -16.01 11.07
CA TRP A 71 -0.83 -16.12 9.86
C TRP A 71 -0.95 -17.52 9.27
N ASP A 72 -1.61 -17.61 8.11
CA ASP A 72 -1.66 -18.84 7.34
C ASP A 72 -0.36 -19.03 6.54
N GLU A 73 -0.22 -20.21 5.94
CA GLU A 73 0.97 -20.60 5.18
C GLU A 73 1.25 -19.63 4.02
N PHE A 74 0.20 -19.19 3.32
CA PHE A 74 0.32 -18.24 2.21
C PHE A 74 0.88 -16.90 2.70
N THR A 75 0.29 -16.36 3.76
CA THR A 75 0.62 -15.05 4.32
C THR A 75 2.06 -15.04 4.84
N TYR A 76 2.44 -16.10 5.56
CA TYR A 76 3.82 -16.26 6.05
C TYR A 76 4.81 -16.40 4.89
N ALA A 77 4.51 -17.23 3.89
CA ALA A 77 5.38 -17.40 2.72
C ALA A 77 5.52 -16.07 1.94
N SER A 78 4.44 -15.32 1.77
CA SER A 78 4.48 -14.01 1.12
C SER A 78 5.41 -13.03 1.86
N PHE A 79 5.34 -12.98 3.19
CA PHE A 79 6.25 -12.18 4.01
C PHE A 79 7.72 -12.60 3.82
N ILE A 80 8.01 -13.90 3.97
CA ILE A 80 9.38 -14.40 3.85
C ILE A 80 9.95 -14.16 2.45
N ASN A 81 9.16 -14.35 1.40
CA ASN A 81 9.57 -14.07 0.03
C ASN A 81 9.81 -12.57 -0.20
N ALA A 82 8.96 -11.70 0.34
CA ALA A 82 9.10 -10.26 0.18
C ALA A 82 10.35 -9.70 0.87
N ILE A 83 10.75 -10.22 2.04
CA ILE A 83 11.98 -9.74 2.70
C ILE A 83 13.25 -10.32 2.06
N ASN A 84 13.18 -11.53 1.49
CA ASN A 84 14.36 -12.28 1.01
C ASN A 84 14.54 -12.32 -0.52
N PHE A 85 13.64 -11.75 -1.34
CA PHE A 85 13.83 -11.80 -2.80
C PHE A 85 15.12 -11.08 -3.23
N ASP A 86 15.80 -11.65 -4.22
CA ASP A 86 17.08 -11.13 -4.71
C ASP A 86 16.86 -10.24 -5.93
N GLU A 87 16.62 -10.81 -7.12
CA GLU A 87 16.44 -10.03 -8.35
C GLU A 87 14.98 -9.64 -8.61
N GLU A 88 14.07 -10.62 -8.50
CA GLU A 88 12.66 -10.46 -8.88
C GLU A 88 11.73 -11.11 -7.85
N LEU A 89 10.62 -10.43 -7.56
CA LEU A 89 9.50 -10.97 -6.80
C LEU A 89 8.23 -10.84 -7.64
N ILE A 90 7.70 -11.96 -8.12
CA ILE A 90 6.41 -12.00 -8.81
C ILE A 90 5.28 -12.13 -7.79
N ILE A 91 4.27 -11.28 -7.90
CA ILE A 91 3.12 -11.29 -6.99
C ILE A 91 2.01 -12.15 -7.55
N HIS A 92 1.59 -13.11 -6.73
CA HIS A 92 0.43 -13.95 -7.01
C HIS A 92 -0.54 -13.86 -5.84
N ASN A 93 -1.79 -13.53 -6.13
CA ASN A 93 -2.86 -13.69 -5.16
C ASN A 93 -2.99 -15.17 -4.72
N PRO A 94 -3.62 -15.41 -3.55
CA PRO A 94 -4.07 -16.75 -3.16
C PRO A 94 -4.87 -17.42 -4.29
N THR A 95 -4.76 -18.74 -4.43
CA THR A 95 -5.30 -19.50 -5.59
C THR A 95 -6.79 -19.25 -5.88
N LYS A 96 -7.58 -18.87 -4.87
CA LYS A 96 -9.03 -18.63 -5.00
C LYS A 96 -9.38 -17.17 -5.31
N GLU A 97 -8.42 -16.25 -5.23
CA GLU A 97 -8.63 -14.82 -5.37
C GLU A 97 -8.06 -14.31 -6.69
N LYS A 98 -8.89 -13.71 -7.53
CA LYS A 98 -8.47 -13.17 -8.83
C LYS A 98 -8.21 -11.67 -8.73
N MET A 99 -7.15 -11.21 -9.40
CA MET A 99 -7.01 -9.79 -9.71
C MET A 99 -7.88 -9.45 -10.93
N TYR A 100 -8.33 -8.21 -10.99
CA TYR A 100 -9.16 -7.71 -12.09
C TYR A 100 -8.52 -6.48 -12.72
N THR A 101 -8.56 -6.40 -14.04
CA THR A 101 -8.21 -5.19 -14.79
C THR A 101 -9.30 -4.15 -14.56
N ILE A 102 -8.90 -2.96 -14.10
CA ILE A 102 -9.78 -1.79 -13.98
C ILE A 102 -9.59 -0.86 -15.17
N PHE A 103 -8.33 -0.62 -15.54
CA PHE A 103 -7.95 0.17 -16.71
C PHE A 103 -6.68 -0.41 -17.32
N GLU A 104 -6.70 -0.70 -18.61
CA GLU A 104 -5.61 -1.40 -19.29
C GLU A 104 -4.32 -0.57 -19.37
N GLY A 105 -3.21 -1.26 -19.61
CA GLY A 105 -1.91 -0.64 -19.83
C GLY A 105 -0.84 -1.15 -18.87
N LYS A 106 0.33 -0.53 -18.95
CA LYS A 106 1.53 -0.93 -18.22
C LYS A 106 2.13 0.29 -17.55
N ALA A 107 2.67 0.10 -16.36
CA ALA A 107 3.33 1.15 -15.62
C ALA A 107 4.54 0.60 -14.86
N GLU A 108 5.53 1.45 -14.68
CA GLU A 108 6.71 1.18 -13.87
C GLU A 108 6.99 2.39 -12.97
N GLY A 109 7.50 2.10 -11.78
CA GLY A 109 7.92 3.11 -10.81
C GLY A 109 8.09 2.50 -9.44
N LYS A 110 8.58 3.28 -8.48
CA LYS A 110 8.59 2.83 -7.08
C LYS A 110 7.16 2.64 -6.59
N LEU A 111 6.90 1.58 -5.82
CA LEU A 111 5.61 1.42 -5.15
C LEU A 111 5.51 2.39 -3.96
N THR A 112 4.38 3.07 -3.81
CA THR A 112 4.07 3.90 -2.63
C THR A 112 2.59 3.80 -2.28
N GLY A 113 2.22 4.13 -1.04
CA GLY A 113 0.82 4.14 -0.61
C GLY A 113 0.58 3.28 0.64
N GLY A 114 -0.55 2.59 0.69
CA GLY A 114 -1.09 1.93 1.89
C GLY A 114 -2.57 2.23 2.09
N ASN A 115 -2.97 2.50 3.33
CA ASN A 115 -4.36 2.77 3.66
C ASN A 115 -4.84 4.13 3.13
N LEU A 116 -5.98 4.17 2.43
CA LEU A 116 -6.52 5.36 1.76
C LEU A 116 -6.72 6.54 2.73
N SER A 117 -7.46 6.33 3.82
CA SER A 117 -7.72 7.36 4.83
C SER A 117 -6.43 7.99 5.35
N LEU A 118 -5.40 7.17 5.58
CA LEU A 118 -4.13 7.64 6.11
C LEU A 118 -3.29 8.33 5.05
N ILE A 119 -3.29 7.86 3.80
CA ILE A 119 -2.68 8.59 2.68
C ILE A 119 -3.30 9.98 2.58
N THR A 120 -4.63 10.09 2.55
CA THR A 120 -5.34 11.37 2.46
C THR A 120 -5.01 12.28 3.64
N SER A 121 -4.81 11.73 4.84
CA SER A 121 -4.42 12.51 6.03
C SER A 121 -3.04 13.15 5.94
N THR A 122 -2.18 12.71 5.01
CA THR A 122 -0.85 13.31 4.81
C THR A 122 -0.87 14.61 4.00
N LEU A 123 -1.94 14.88 3.25
CA LEU A 123 -2.04 16.02 2.35
C LEU A 123 -1.94 17.36 3.10
N GLY A 124 -1.17 18.30 2.57
CA GLY A 124 -0.89 19.60 3.17
C GLY A 124 0.16 19.57 4.29
N THR A 125 0.84 18.43 4.49
CA THR A 125 1.87 18.27 5.54
C THR A 125 3.26 18.05 4.93
N LYS A 126 4.32 18.17 5.74
CA LYS A 126 5.68 17.80 5.30
C LYS A 126 5.87 16.30 5.00
N TYR A 127 4.88 15.48 5.37
CA TYR A 127 4.84 14.03 5.11
C TYR A 127 3.89 13.68 3.96
N GLU A 128 3.40 14.68 3.23
CA GLU A 128 2.52 14.48 2.09
C GLU A 128 3.10 13.44 1.13
N ILE A 129 2.24 12.51 0.71
CA ILE A 129 2.64 11.49 -0.24
C ILE A 129 3.07 12.12 -1.57
N ASN A 130 4.22 11.69 -2.05
CA ASN A 130 4.73 11.99 -3.39
C ASN A 130 4.48 10.77 -4.27
N THR A 131 3.54 10.90 -5.20
CA THR A 131 3.15 9.86 -6.16
C THR A 131 3.75 10.06 -7.55
N ASN A 132 4.54 11.12 -7.77
CA ASN A 132 5.09 11.45 -9.08
C ASN A 132 5.94 10.32 -9.66
N ASN A 133 5.53 9.82 -10.83
CA ASN A 133 6.15 8.68 -11.54
C ASN A 133 6.25 7.39 -10.70
N LYS A 134 5.34 7.21 -9.75
CA LYS A 134 5.26 6.02 -8.88
C LYS A 134 4.02 5.20 -9.16
N ILE A 135 4.04 3.93 -8.76
CA ILE A 135 2.83 3.11 -8.70
C ILE A 135 2.19 3.36 -7.33
N LEU A 136 0.91 3.76 -7.34
CA LEU A 136 0.15 4.07 -6.13
C LEU A 136 -0.66 2.85 -5.68
N PHE A 137 -0.35 2.32 -4.51
CA PHE A 137 -1.09 1.25 -3.85
C PHE A 137 -2.10 1.83 -2.86
N ILE A 138 -3.37 1.40 -2.95
CA ILE A 138 -4.47 1.87 -2.10
C ILE A 138 -5.26 0.66 -1.59
N GLU A 139 -5.42 0.57 -0.27
CA GLU A 139 -6.36 -0.33 0.41
C GLU A 139 -7.20 0.45 1.42
N GLU A 140 -8.35 -0.06 1.83
CA GLU A 140 -9.19 0.56 2.85
C GLU A 140 -10.00 -0.47 3.64
N ILE A 141 -10.45 -0.12 4.84
CA ILE A 141 -11.30 -0.96 5.67
C ILE A 141 -12.49 -0.22 6.27
N GLY A 142 -13.67 -0.84 6.23
CA GLY A 142 -14.81 -0.48 7.08
C GLY A 142 -15.51 0.83 6.71
N GLU A 143 -15.10 1.47 5.62
CA GLU A 143 -15.64 2.76 5.19
C GLU A 143 -16.85 2.64 4.28
N TYR A 144 -17.67 3.70 4.27
CA TYR A 144 -18.74 3.80 3.28
C TYR A 144 -18.18 4.23 1.92
N ILE A 145 -18.75 3.71 0.83
CA ILE A 145 -18.30 3.99 -0.53
C ILE A 145 -18.28 5.50 -0.84
N TYR A 146 -19.27 6.28 -0.38
CA TYR A 146 -19.26 7.75 -0.56
C TYR A 146 -18.09 8.46 0.16
N ARG A 147 -17.53 7.84 1.21
CA ARG A 147 -16.35 8.37 1.90
C ARG A 147 -15.08 8.03 1.14
N ILE A 148 -15.02 6.81 0.59
CA ILE A 148 -13.94 6.39 -0.30
C ILE A 148 -13.89 7.30 -1.53
N ASP A 149 -15.04 7.55 -2.17
CA ASP A 149 -15.17 8.50 -3.28
C ASP A 149 -14.62 9.87 -2.91
N ARG A 150 -15.09 10.44 -1.80
CA ARG A 150 -14.57 11.73 -1.31
C ARG A 150 -13.05 11.74 -1.11
N MET A 151 -12.46 10.65 -0.61
CA MET A 151 -11.01 10.54 -0.42
C MET A 151 -10.24 10.41 -1.73
N LEU A 152 -10.74 9.60 -2.68
CA LEU A 152 -10.17 9.47 -4.02
C LEU A 152 -10.25 10.80 -4.78
N MET A 153 -11.38 11.51 -4.68
CA MET A 153 -11.54 12.84 -5.25
C MET A 153 -10.62 13.88 -4.59
N HIS A 154 -10.36 13.77 -3.29
CA HIS A 154 -9.36 14.62 -2.63
C HIS A 154 -7.96 14.36 -3.19
N LEU A 155 -7.57 13.09 -3.37
CA LEU A 155 -6.29 12.74 -4.01
C LEU A 155 -6.22 13.21 -5.47
N TYR A 156 -7.32 13.12 -6.22
CA TYR A 156 -7.42 13.65 -7.58
C TYR A 156 -7.17 15.16 -7.63
N HIS A 157 -7.87 15.93 -6.80
CA HIS A 157 -7.74 17.39 -6.76
C HIS A 157 -6.38 17.84 -6.21
N ALA A 158 -5.75 17.05 -5.35
CA ALA A 158 -4.38 17.28 -4.88
C ALA A 158 -3.30 16.84 -5.90
N GLY A 159 -3.69 16.40 -7.10
CA GLY A 159 -2.78 15.98 -8.17
C GLY A 159 -2.25 14.55 -8.03
N LYS A 160 -2.45 13.88 -6.89
CA LYS A 160 -1.79 12.62 -6.55
C LYS A 160 -2.14 11.46 -7.49
N LEU A 161 -3.38 11.40 -7.95
CA LEU A 161 -3.80 10.38 -8.92
C LEU A 161 -3.31 10.70 -10.35
N ASN A 162 -3.17 11.97 -10.71
CA ASN A 162 -2.64 12.37 -12.02
C ASN A 162 -1.12 12.16 -12.12
N ASP A 163 -0.40 12.39 -11.02
CA ASP A 163 1.06 12.30 -10.94
C ASP A 163 1.57 10.85 -10.94
N CYS A 164 0.75 9.89 -10.52
CA CYS A 164 1.14 8.47 -10.49
C CYS A 164 1.24 7.86 -11.90
N SER A 165 2.06 6.82 -12.04
CA SER A 165 2.22 6.06 -13.29
C SER A 165 1.15 5.00 -13.46
N GLY A 166 0.62 4.46 -12.36
CA GLY A 166 -0.38 3.39 -12.33
C GLY A 166 -0.91 3.17 -10.91
N ILE A 167 -2.04 2.46 -10.79
CA ILE A 167 -2.75 2.30 -9.52
C ILE A 167 -3.00 0.81 -9.23
N ILE A 168 -2.64 0.38 -8.03
CA ILE A 168 -2.95 -0.96 -7.52
C ILE A 168 -3.97 -0.77 -6.40
N TYR A 169 -5.22 -1.18 -6.66
CA TYR A 169 -6.24 -1.27 -5.63
C TYR A 169 -6.14 -2.63 -4.94
N GLY A 170 -5.81 -2.58 -3.66
CA GLY A 170 -5.72 -3.74 -2.79
C GLY A 170 -7.09 -4.22 -2.33
N ASP A 171 -7.13 -4.61 -1.07
CA ASP A 171 -8.34 -5.02 -0.39
C ASP A 171 -9.15 -3.81 0.11
N PHE A 172 -10.47 -3.88 -0.06
CA PHE A 172 -11.46 -2.90 0.43
C PHE A 172 -12.39 -3.60 1.43
N ASN A 173 -11.81 -4.23 2.46
CA ASN A 173 -12.54 -5.10 3.37
C ASN A 173 -13.59 -4.35 4.19
N ASP A 174 -14.78 -4.94 4.34
CA ASP A 174 -15.93 -4.36 5.06
C ASP A 174 -16.32 -2.94 4.59
N CYS A 175 -15.92 -2.56 3.37
CA CYS A 175 -16.36 -1.32 2.74
C CYS A 175 -17.75 -1.54 2.14
N ARG A 176 -18.69 -0.63 2.41
CA ARG A 176 -20.12 -0.87 2.15
C ARG A 176 -20.82 0.33 1.54
N LYS A 177 -21.89 0.04 0.80
CA LYS A 177 -22.84 1.05 0.35
C LYS A 177 -23.57 1.69 1.53
N PHE A 178 -24.10 2.89 1.32
CA PHE A 178 -25.03 3.49 2.28
C PHE A 178 -26.46 3.04 1.96
N ASN A 179 -26.84 3.03 0.69
CA ASN A 179 -28.10 2.49 0.16
C ASN A 179 -27.83 1.38 -0.86
N GLU A 180 -28.78 0.46 -1.07
CA GLU A 180 -28.64 -0.62 -2.07
C GLU A 180 -28.43 -0.10 -3.51
N GLU A 181 -28.99 1.07 -3.82
CA GLU A 181 -28.91 1.75 -5.12
C GLU A 181 -27.54 2.41 -5.40
N ASP A 182 -26.68 2.55 -4.38
CA ASP A 182 -25.36 3.17 -4.57
C ASP A 182 -24.48 2.27 -5.46
N ASN A 183 -23.47 2.87 -6.10
CA ASN A 183 -22.50 2.15 -6.91
C ASN A 183 -21.69 1.14 -6.08
N GLU A 184 -21.28 0.03 -6.69
CA GLU A 184 -20.31 -0.87 -6.08
C GLU A 184 -18.93 -0.20 -6.02
N ILE A 185 -18.06 -0.70 -5.13
CA ILE A 185 -16.69 -0.19 -5.03
C ILE A 185 -15.96 -0.28 -6.37
N ILE A 186 -16.13 -1.39 -7.10
CA ILE A 186 -15.47 -1.60 -8.39
C ILE A 186 -15.88 -0.58 -9.45
N ASP A 187 -17.13 -0.09 -9.42
CA ASP A 187 -17.62 0.91 -10.36
C ASP A 187 -16.97 2.27 -10.09
N LEU A 188 -16.87 2.65 -8.80
CA LEU A 188 -16.16 3.86 -8.37
C LEU A 188 -14.67 3.81 -8.77
N LEU A 189 -13.99 2.69 -8.50
CA LEU A 189 -12.57 2.55 -8.86
C LEU A 189 -12.35 2.63 -10.37
N ARG A 190 -13.29 2.11 -11.17
CA ARG A 190 -13.28 2.25 -12.62
C ARG A 190 -13.45 3.69 -13.06
N GLU A 191 -14.48 4.39 -12.57
CA GLU A 191 -14.71 5.80 -12.87
C GLU A 191 -13.47 6.66 -12.59
N ILE A 192 -12.86 6.47 -11.41
CA ILE A 192 -11.65 7.21 -11.02
C ILE A 192 -10.48 6.91 -11.96
N SER A 193 -10.25 5.64 -12.31
CA SER A 193 -9.13 5.24 -13.17
C SER A 193 -9.30 5.71 -14.61
N GLU A 194 -10.53 5.70 -15.14
CA GLU A 194 -10.89 6.30 -16.43
C GLU A 194 -10.67 7.81 -16.41
N LYS A 195 -11.04 8.49 -15.31
CA LYS A 195 -10.86 9.94 -15.16
C LYS A 195 -9.40 10.36 -15.25
N VAL A 196 -8.47 9.56 -14.72
CA VAL A 196 -7.03 9.86 -14.74
C VAL A 196 -6.25 9.17 -15.87
N ASN A 197 -6.89 8.28 -16.62
CA ASN A 197 -6.28 7.47 -17.70
C ASN A 197 -5.02 6.73 -17.24
N LYS A 198 -5.07 6.06 -16.09
CA LYS A 198 -3.92 5.34 -15.51
C LYS A 198 -4.18 3.83 -15.51
N PRO A 199 -3.18 3.00 -15.89
CA PRO A 199 -3.26 1.55 -15.74
C PRO A 199 -3.62 1.19 -14.31
N ALA A 200 -4.65 0.35 -14.13
CA ALA A 200 -5.18 0.04 -12.82
C ALA A 200 -5.63 -1.42 -12.71
N ILE A 201 -5.32 -2.03 -11.57
CA ILE A 201 -5.82 -3.36 -11.18
C ILE A 201 -6.55 -3.29 -9.84
N TYR A 202 -7.44 -4.25 -9.59
CA TYR A 202 -8.19 -4.39 -8.37
C TYR A 202 -8.11 -5.81 -7.78
N ASN A 203 -8.41 -5.91 -6.49
CA ASN A 203 -8.47 -7.14 -5.71
C ASN A 203 -7.11 -7.80 -5.49
N LEU A 204 -6.03 -7.01 -5.47
CA LEU A 204 -4.77 -7.52 -4.93
C LEU A 204 -4.97 -7.79 -3.44
N GLN A 205 -4.70 -9.01 -2.97
CA GLN A 205 -4.98 -9.42 -1.58
C GLN A 205 -3.96 -8.84 -0.60
N ALA A 206 -3.85 -7.52 -0.54
CA ALA A 206 -3.03 -6.74 0.37
C ALA A 206 -3.91 -5.66 1.02
N GLY A 207 -3.97 -5.67 2.36
CA GLY A 207 -4.84 -4.80 3.15
C GLY A 207 -5.37 -5.55 4.35
N HIS A 208 -6.66 -5.40 4.65
CA HIS A 208 -7.28 -6.00 5.84
C HIS A 208 -7.96 -7.35 5.56
N CYS A 209 -7.38 -8.13 4.64
CA CYS A 209 -7.85 -9.47 4.25
C CYS A 209 -6.97 -10.59 4.84
N MET A 210 -7.48 -11.82 4.77
CA MET A 210 -6.70 -13.04 5.00
C MET A 210 -7.14 -14.10 3.98
N PRO A 211 -6.23 -14.72 3.22
CA PRO A 211 -4.77 -14.57 3.26
C PRO A 211 -4.28 -13.18 2.79
N MET A 212 -3.10 -12.76 3.26
CA MET A 212 -2.54 -11.41 3.01
C MET A 212 -1.18 -11.48 2.31
N LEU A 213 -1.01 -10.69 1.26
CA LEU A 213 0.26 -10.43 0.59
C LEU A 213 1.09 -9.40 1.37
N THR A 214 2.41 -9.58 1.34
CA THR A 214 3.38 -8.56 1.78
C THR A 214 3.94 -7.82 0.57
N LEU A 215 3.82 -6.49 0.56
CA LEU A 215 4.30 -5.64 -0.53
C LEU A 215 5.51 -4.80 -0.09
N PRO A 216 6.64 -4.82 -0.84
CA PRO A 216 7.77 -3.94 -0.60
C PRO A 216 7.50 -2.52 -1.11
N LEU A 217 7.06 -1.64 -0.21
CA LEU A 217 6.93 -0.20 -0.47
C LEU A 217 8.30 0.45 -0.63
N GLY A 218 8.43 1.36 -1.59
CA GLY A 218 9.69 2.01 -1.97
C GLY A 218 10.55 1.23 -2.96
N ALA A 219 10.25 -0.05 -3.21
CA ALA A 219 10.92 -0.87 -4.22
C ALA A 219 10.42 -0.57 -5.64
N ASN A 220 11.25 -0.86 -6.65
CA ASN A 220 10.85 -0.75 -8.04
C ASN A 220 9.77 -1.79 -8.34
N CYS A 221 8.67 -1.34 -8.91
CA CYS A 221 7.50 -2.14 -9.22
C CYS A 221 7.17 -1.96 -10.70
N TYR A 222 6.86 -3.08 -11.35
CA TYR A 222 6.26 -3.11 -12.68
C TYR A 222 4.86 -3.70 -12.55
N MET A 223 3.89 -3.07 -13.20
CA MET A 223 2.54 -3.60 -13.34
C MET A 223 2.11 -3.66 -14.81
N ASP A 224 1.45 -4.76 -15.17
CA ASP A 224 0.73 -4.94 -16.42
C ASP A 224 -0.74 -5.14 -16.07
N ALA A 225 -1.51 -4.07 -16.14
CA ALA A 225 -2.93 -4.10 -15.82
C ALA A 225 -3.74 -4.91 -16.83
N THR A 226 -3.31 -4.93 -18.10
CA THR A 226 -3.95 -5.72 -19.16
C THR A 226 -3.89 -7.21 -18.85
N ASN A 227 -2.77 -7.69 -18.30
CA ASN A 227 -2.58 -9.11 -17.95
C ASN A 227 -2.68 -9.43 -16.45
N CYS A 228 -3.03 -8.45 -15.61
CA CYS A 228 -3.05 -8.57 -14.15
C CYS A 228 -1.75 -9.15 -13.56
N ASN A 229 -0.60 -8.61 -13.99
CA ASN A 229 0.72 -9.01 -13.46
C ASN A 229 1.33 -7.85 -12.66
N VAL A 230 1.88 -8.18 -11.49
CA VAL A 230 2.66 -7.26 -10.66
C VAL A 230 3.95 -7.96 -10.26
N LYS A 231 5.07 -7.26 -10.38
CA LYS A 231 6.37 -7.75 -9.92
C LYS A 231 7.26 -6.65 -9.39
N PHE A 232 8.18 -7.00 -8.51
CA PHE A 232 9.19 -6.11 -7.96
C PHE A 232 10.58 -6.51 -8.39
N MET A 233 11.46 -5.51 -8.50
CA MET A 233 12.84 -5.65 -8.96
C MET A 233 13.78 -4.91 -8.00
N ARG A 234 14.97 -5.46 -7.73
CA ARG A 234 16.05 -4.78 -6.98
C ARG A 234 17.12 -4.23 -7.90
#